data_AF-A0A948AJC7-F1
#
_entry.id   AF-A0A948AJC7-F1
#
_cell.length_a   1.000
_cell.length_b   1.000
_cell.length_c   1.000
_cell.angle_alpha   90.00
_cell.angle_beta   90.00
_cell.angle_gamma   90.00
#
_symmetry.space_group_name_H-M   'P 1'
#
loop_
_entity.id
_entity.type
_entity.pdbx_description
1 polymer ?
#
loop_
_entity_poly.entity_id
_entity_poly.type
_entity_poly.pdbx_seq_one_letter_code
_entity_poly.pdbx_strand_id
1 'polypeptide(L)'
;MTMNINLTPQLESMVREKVSSGRYTSASEVVREALRLMEEQDHLRAAKLEQLRQAIRDGVESGVATPLSMAAVKAEGRRRRAARPATPEAQD
;
A
#
# COMPACT_ATOMS: atom_id res chain seq x y z
N MET A 1 27.07 -13.81 -10.89
CA MET A 1 28.03 -12.69 -10.84
C MET A 1 28.13 -12.21 -9.39
N THR A 2 29.33 -11.91 -8.90
CA THR A 2 29.57 -11.35 -7.56
C THR A 2 29.61 -9.82 -7.62
N MET A 3 28.89 -9.14 -6.73
CA MET A 3 28.87 -7.69 -6.63
C MET A 3 29.47 -7.29 -5.26
N ASN A 4 30.48 -6.42 -5.27
CA ASN A 4 31.03 -5.86 -4.04
C ASN A 4 30.27 -4.57 -3.69
N ILE A 5 29.85 -4.47 -2.43
CA ILE A 5 29.06 -3.35 -1.92
C ILE A 5 29.66 -2.93 -0.59
N ASN A 6 29.87 -1.64 -0.40
CA ASN A 6 30.32 -1.08 0.87
C ASN A 6 29.11 -0.75 1.73
N LEU A 7 29.09 -1.25 2.96
CA LEU A 7 28.05 -0.95 3.94
C LEU A 7 28.57 0.06 4.96
N THR A 8 27.66 0.85 5.51
CA THR A 8 27.97 1.63 6.72
C THR A 8 28.13 0.67 7.90
N PRO A 9 28.89 1.03 8.96
CA PRO A 9 29.07 0.18 10.13
C PRO A 9 27.75 -0.28 10.77
N GLN A 10 26.73 0.57 10.73
CA GLN A 10 25.39 0.26 11.25
C GLN A 10 24.69 -0.83 10.43
N LEU A 11 24.76 -0.74 9.10
CA LEU A 11 24.17 -1.76 8.21
C LEU A 11 24.93 -3.08 8.31
N GLU A 12 26.25 -3.04 8.44
CA GLU A 12 27.06 -4.25 8.64
C GLU A 12 26.69 -4.95 9.94
N SER A 13 26.55 -4.20 11.05
CA SER A 13 26.13 -4.75 12.34
C SER A 13 24.76 -5.44 12.25
N MET A 14 23.79 -4.78 11.60
CA MET A 14 22.46 -5.34 11.39
C MET A 14 22.49 -6.63 10.54
N VAL A 15 23.29 -6.68 9.48
CA VAL A 15 23.46 -7.90 8.66
C VAL A 15 24.08 -9.01 9.50
N ARG A 16 25.12 -8.69 10.28
CA ARG A 16 25.82 -9.65 11.14
C ARG A 16 24.89 -10.24 12.20
N GLU A 17 24.08 -9.42 12.86
CA GLU A 17 23.09 -9.85 13.85
C GLU A 17 22.03 -10.78 13.23
N LYS A 18 21.53 -10.45 12.04
CA LYS A 18 20.56 -11.28 11.32
C LYS A 18 21.13 -12.66 10.97
N VAL A 19 22.40 -12.72 10.55
CA VAL A 19 23.07 -14.00 10.25
C VAL A 19 23.37 -14.76 11.55
N SER A 20 23.90 -14.11 12.58
CA SER A 20 24.24 -14.76 13.86
C SER A 20 23.01 -15.30 14.59
N SER A 21 21.83 -14.73 14.36
CA SER A 21 20.57 -15.26 14.88
C SER A 21 20.16 -16.61 14.28
N GLY A 22 20.83 -17.07 13.22
CA GLY A 22 20.48 -18.28 12.47
C GLY A 22 19.30 -18.13 11.52
N ARG A 23 18.66 -16.94 11.47
CA ARG A 23 17.54 -16.65 10.56
C ARG A 23 17.97 -16.64 9.08
N TYR A 24 19.23 -16.30 8.81
CA TYR A 24 19.79 -16.26 7.46
C TYR A 24 21.15 -16.97 7.44
N THR A 25 21.44 -17.66 6.35
CA THR A 25 22.67 -18.45 6.17
C THR A 25 23.86 -17.60 5.73
N SER A 26 23.62 -16.41 5.16
CA SER A 26 24.67 -15.54 4.65
C SER A 26 24.25 -14.07 4.56
N ALA A 27 25.22 -13.16 4.52
CA ALA A 27 24.98 -11.74 4.26
C ALA A 27 24.28 -11.51 2.91
N SER A 28 24.66 -12.27 1.88
CA SER A 28 24.04 -12.19 0.56
C SER A 28 22.55 -12.54 0.58
N GLU A 29 22.13 -13.44 1.48
CA GLU A 29 20.72 -13.78 1.66
C GLU A 29 19.95 -12.64 2.33
N VAL A 30 20.53 -12.01 3.35
CA VAL A 30 19.95 -10.82 4.00
C VAL A 30 19.75 -9.70 2.98
N VAL A 31 20.76 -9.43 2.15
CA VAL A 31 20.68 -8.37 1.12
C VAL A 31 19.64 -8.69 0.05
N ARG A 32 19.56 -9.94 -0.42
CA ARG A 32 18.53 -10.35 -1.40
C ARG A 32 17.12 -10.13 -0.85
N GLU A 33 16.88 -10.54 0.40
CA GLU A 33 15.56 -10.36 1.01
C GLU A 33 15.24 -8.87 1.23
N ALA A 34 16.22 -8.07 1.64
CA ALA A 34 16.04 -6.63 1.75
C ALA A 34 15.69 -5.97 0.41
N LEU A 35 16.34 -6.38 -0.69
CA LEU A 35 16.03 -5.89 -2.04
C LEU A 35 14.66 -6.35 -2.51
N ARG A 36 14.25 -7.59 -2.22
CA ARG A 36 12.91 -8.10 -2.53
C ARG A 36 11.82 -7.26 -1.84
N LEU A 37 12.02 -6.95 -0.55
CA LEU A 37 11.10 -6.10 0.21
C LEU A 37 11.08 -4.66 -0.32
N MET A 38 12.23 -4.14 -0.75
CA MET A 38 12.32 -2.81 -1.36
C MET A 38 11.54 -2.75 -2.69
N GLU A 39 11.71 -3.75 -3.56
CA GLU A 39 10.98 -3.87 -4.82
C GLU A 39 9.47 -3.99 -4.59
N GLU A 40 9.04 -4.84 -3.65
CA GLU A 40 7.64 -4.97 -3.25
C GLU A 40 7.05 -3.63 -2.79
N GLN A 41 7.81 -2.88 -1.97
CA GLN A 41 7.40 -1.56 -1.51
C GLN A 41 7.30 -0.55 -2.65
N ASP A 42 8.22 -0.57 -3.60
CA ASP A 42 8.20 0.31 -4.78
C ASP A 42 7.00 0.01 -5.68
N HIS A 43 6.68 -1.27 -5.90
CA HIS A 43 5.47 -1.67 -6.62
C HIS A 43 4.19 -1.17 -5.94
N LEU A 44 4.09 -1.32 -4.62
CA LEU A 44 2.93 -0.83 -3.86
C LEU A 44 2.80 0.70 -3.94
N ARG A 45 3.92 1.42 -3.85
CA ARG A 45 3.94 2.89 -4.02
C ARG A 45 3.48 3.29 -5.42
N ALA A 46 3.98 2.62 -6.47
CA ALA A 46 3.60 2.90 -7.84
C ALA A 46 2.10 2.64 -8.09
N ALA A 47 1.57 1.51 -7.61
CA ALA A 47 0.15 1.17 -7.71
C ALA A 47 -0.72 2.21 -6.98
N LYS A 48 -0.36 2.60 -5.76
CA LYS A 48 -1.07 3.63 -5.00
C LYS A 48 -1.06 4.99 -5.71
N LEU A 49 0.07 5.36 -6.29
CA LEU A 49 0.19 6.60 -7.04
C LEU A 49 -0.69 6.58 -8.30
N GLU A 50 -0.74 5.46 -9.01
CA GLU A 50 -1.61 5.34 -10.18
C GLU A 50 -3.09 5.36 -9.80
N GLN A 51 -3.47 4.68 -8.72
CA GLN A 51 -4.83 4.75 -8.18
C GLN A 51 -5.23 6.19 -7.81
N LEU A 52 -4.33 6.95 -7.19
CA LEU A 52 -4.58 8.35 -6.85
C LEU A 52 -4.74 9.22 -8.10
N ARG A 53 -3.88 9.02 -9.10
CA ARG A 53 -4.00 9.74 -10.39
C ARG A 53 -5.33 9.43 -11.07
N GLN A 54 -5.76 8.17 -11.08
CA GLN A 54 -7.06 7.80 -11.64
C GLN A 54 -8.20 8.45 -10.86
N ALA A 55 -8.20 8.39 -9.53
CA ALA A 55 -9.25 9.01 -8.71
C ALA A 55 -9.34 10.54 -8.92
N ILE A 56 -8.20 11.21 -9.13
CA ILE A 56 -8.17 12.64 -9.49
C ILE A 56 -8.77 12.86 -10.88
N ARG A 57 -8.40 12.06 -11.89
CA ARG A 57 -8.98 12.12 -13.23
C ARG A 57 -10.49 11.94 -13.18
N ASP A 58 -10.97 10.88 -12.52
CA ASP A 58 -12.39 10.59 -12.35
C ASP A 58 -13.11 11.77 -11.68
N GLY A 59 -12.48 12.39 -10.67
CA GLY A 59 -13.00 13.58 -10.00
C GLY A 59 -13.10 14.80 -10.92
N VAL A 60 -12.07 15.08 -11.72
CA VAL A 60 -12.06 16.18 -12.68
C VAL A 60 -13.08 15.95 -13.81
N GLU A 61 -13.24 14.71 -14.25
CA GLU A 61 -14.18 14.32 -15.30
C GLU A 61 -15.63 14.17 -14.79
N SER A 62 -15.84 14.16 -13.46
CA SER A 62 -17.17 14.00 -12.85
C SER A 62 -18.14 15.18 -13.03
N GLY A 63 -17.67 16.26 -13.67
CA GLY A 63 -18.46 17.44 -14.01
C GLY A 63 -18.10 18.66 -13.16
N VAL A 64 -18.95 19.68 -13.24
CA VAL A 64 -18.67 20.98 -12.60
C VAL A 64 -18.83 20.86 -11.08
N ALA A 65 -17.83 21.33 -10.34
CA ALA A 65 -17.88 21.38 -8.89
C ALA A 65 -19.07 22.24 -8.42
N THR A 66 -19.78 21.74 -7.41
CA THR A 66 -20.92 22.43 -6.77
C THR A 66 -20.57 22.78 -5.32
N PRO A 67 -21.25 23.77 -4.71
CA PRO A 67 -21.02 24.12 -3.30
C PRO A 67 -21.19 22.92 -2.37
N LEU A 68 -20.19 22.67 -1.51
CA LEU A 68 -20.19 21.54 -0.58
C LEU A 68 -21.09 21.80 0.63
N SER A 69 -22.06 20.90 0.87
CA SER A 69 -22.85 20.85 2.10
C SER A 69 -22.74 19.50 2.79
N MET A 70 -22.00 19.45 3.89
CA MET A 70 -21.83 18.22 4.69
C MET A 70 -23.17 17.71 5.26
N ALA A 71 -24.12 18.62 5.55
CA ALA A 71 -25.45 18.24 5.99
C ALA A 71 -26.23 17.51 4.90
N ALA A 72 -26.19 18.02 3.66
CA ALA A 72 -26.85 17.41 2.51
C ALA A 72 -26.24 16.05 2.17
N VAL A 73 -24.89 15.94 2.15
CA VAL A 73 -24.17 14.67 1.92
C VAL A 73 -24.58 13.60 2.95
N LYS A 74 -24.62 13.96 4.25
CA LYS A 74 -25.04 13.03 5.31
C LYS A 74 -26.51 12.64 5.18
N ALA A 75 -27.41 13.58 4.85
CA ALA A 75 -28.82 13.29 4.67
C ALA A 75 -29.05 12.31 3.52
N GLU A 76 -28.38 12.53 2.38
CA GLU A 76 -28.43 11.66 1.22
C GLU A 76 -27.87 10.26 1.52
N GLY A 77 -26.73 10.17 2.20
CA GLY A 77 -26.16 8.88 2.62
C GLY A 77 -27.10 8.08 3.52
N ARG A 78 -27.82 8.74 4.45
CA ARG A 78 -28.82 8.08 5.30
C ARG A 78 -30.03 7.58 4.50
N ARG A 79 -30.52 8.37 3.53
CA ARG A 79 -31.61 7.95 2.63
C ARG A 79 -31.24 6.70 1.84
N ARG A 80 -30.06 6.69 1.21
CA ARG A 80 -29.55 5.54 0.45
C ARG A 80 -29.41 4.28 1.31
N ARG A 81 -28.96 4.44 2.56
CA ARG A 81 -28.84 3.32 3.49
C ARG A 81 -30.20 2.75 3.90
N ALA A 82 -31.20 3.59 4.15
CA ALA A 82 -32.55 3.16 4.51
C ALA A 82 -33.28 2.49 3.33
N ALA A 83 -32.97 2.90 2.09
CA ALA A 83 -33.53 2.32 0.87
C ALA A 83 -32.81 1.05 0.40
N ARG A 84 -31.69 0.66 1.02
CA ARG A 84 -30.97 -0.56 0.65
C ARG A 84 -31.72 -1.76 1.24
N PRO A 85 -32.25 -2.69 0.42
CA PRO A 85 -32.86 -3.90 0.93
C PRO A 85 -31.83 -4.70 1.73
N ALA A 86 -32.27 -5.37 2.80
CA ALA A 86 -31.43 -6.33 3.52
C ALA A 86 -30.93 -7.37 2.51
N THR A 87 -29.62 -7.57 2.43
CA THR A 87 -29.03 -8.65 1.65
C THR A 87 -29.72 -9.95 2.07
N PRO A 88 -30.28 -10.75 1.15
CA PRO A 88 -30.84 -12.04 1.54
C PRO A 88 -29.70 -12.84 2.16
N GLU A 89 -29.88 -13.30 3.40
CA GLU A 89 -28.99 -14.25 4.05
C GLU A 89 -28.82 -15.43 3.08
N ALA A 90 -27.58 -15.66 2.63
CA ALA A 90 -27.24 -16.87 1.90
C ALA A 90 -27.56 -18.06 2.82
N GLN A 91 -28.57 -18.84 2.45
CA GLN A 91 -28.89 -20.09 3.11
C GLN A 91 -27.77 -21.09 2.77
N ASP A 92 -27.21 -21.72 3.82
CA ASP A 92 -26.24 -22.82 3.76
C ASP A 92 -26.75 -24.04 2.96
#